data_AF-A0A2D7CBN2-F1
#
_entry.id   AF-A0A2D7CBN2-F1
#
_cell.length_a   1.000
_cell.length_b   1.000
_cell.length_c   1.000
_cell.angle_alpha   90.00
_cell.angle_beta   90.00
_cell.angle_gamma   90.00
#
_symmetry.space_group_name_H-M   'P 1'
#
loop_
_entity.id
_entity.type
_entity.pdbx_description
1 polymer ?
#
loop_
_entity_poly.entity_id
_entity_poly.type
_entity_poly.pdbx_seq_one_letter_code
_entity_poly.pdbx_strand_id
1 'polypeptide(L)'
;FNELDIAAIVQHIDADSDGTIDMLEFVQAIEQHDGLVEPVVKPPKTFPTPMQKSMMSKRWNDVFWPLIHAGFGLLLVLLLVNGLIGPVNGEGGNVALEMTDAHVDNFGPSYYDGATGETYLEGDIYPCAPSVQEGKCRNSLTPLSGTSDGDGGLKSMPKDFYPDAYLGLGVSIIGLLVSLTMHYVIVPGWRKRMKTMKQLEQDHEEASSESGDEDEDDDDDEEYDDDEEYDDDEEYDDDEEYDDDEDEDEDAIDVGDDAGVVVDGEEYYGKIIAFDDENGTVTIEDDETGDEITGDQDTMFLE
;
A
#
# COMPACT_ATOMS: atom_id res chain seq x y z
N PHE A 1 -10.04 -23.65 -40.96
CA PHE A 1 -11.34 -24.16 -41.44
C PHE A 1 -11.07 -25.04 -42.65
N ASN A 2 -11.32 -26.33 -42.51
CA ASN A 2 -11.21 -27.29 -43.62
C ASN A 2 -12.53 -27.34 -44.39
N GLU A 3 -12.53 -27.80 -45.65
CA GLU A 3 -13.75 -27.94 -46.47
C GLU A 3 -14.82 -28.82 -45.81
N LEU A 4 -14.39 -29.77 -44.98
CA LEU A 4 -15.25 -30.62 -44.15
C LEU A 4 -16.01 -29.85 -43.06
N ASP A 5 -15.40 -28.80 -42.49
CA ASP A 5 -16.02 -27.98 -41.45
C ASP A 5 -17.10 -27.09 -42.08
N ILE A 6 -16.84 -26.56 -43.28
CA ILE A 6 -17.80 -25.74 -44.04
C ILE A 6 -19.00 -26.60 -44.46
N ALA A 7 -18.75 -27.82 -44.96
CA ALA A 7 -19.83 -28.74 -45.34
C ALA A 7 -20.69 -29.17 -44.15
N ALA A 8 -20.09 -29.35 -42.98
CA ALA A 8 -20.82 -29.69 -41.75
C ALA A 8 -21.68 -28.54 -41.24
N ILE A 9 -21.20 -27.30 -41.34
CA ILE A 9 -21.96 -26.09 -40.96
C ILE A 9 -23.14 -25.89 -41.91
N VAL A 10 -22.91 -26.01 -43.23
CA VAL A 10 -23.97 -25.88 -44.24
C VAL A 10 -25.05 -26.95 -44.04
N GLN A 11 -24.68 -28.22 -43.82
CA GLN A 11 -25.64 -29.29 -43.51
C GLN A 11 -26.43 -29.08 -42.21
N HIS A 12 -25.93 -28.25 -41.29
CA HIS A 12 -26.61 -27.98 -40.03
C HIS A 12 -27.65 -26.86 -40.13
N ILE A 13 -27.46 -25.96 -41.09
CA ILE A 13 -28.32 -24.79 -41.33
C ILE A 13 -29.35 -25.09 -42.43
N ASP A 14 -28.97 -25.88 -43.43
CA ASP A 14 -29.81 -26.38 -44.53
C ASP A 14 -30.77 -27.46 -44.00
N ALA A 15 -31.97 -27.03 -43.60
CA ALA A 15 -32.96 -27.85 -42.92
C ALA A 15 -33.74 -28.75 -43.89
N ASP A 16 -33.85 -28.33 -45.17
CA ASP A 16 -34.52 -29.09 -46.21
C ASP A 16 -33.58 -29.95 -47.09
N SER A 17 -32.27 -29.81 -46.88
CA SER A 17 -31.19 -30.56 -47.54
C SER A 17 -31.13 -30.36 -49.05
N ASP A 18 -31.49 -29.18 -49.53
CA ASP A 18 -31.44 -28.83 -50.95
C ASP A 18 -30.03 -28.38 -51.42
N GLY A 19 -29.10 -28.21 -50.49
CA GLY A 19 -27.71 -27.83 -50.73
C GLY A 19 -27.48 -26.32 -50.82
N THR A 20 -28.49 -25.51 -50.53
CA THR A 20 -28.43 -24.04 -50.46
C THR A 20 -29.11 -23.54 -49.18
N ILE A 21 -28.59 -22.47 -48.59
CA ILE A 21 -29.21 -21.87 -47.41
C ILE A 21 -30.09 -20.71 -47.86
N ASP A 22 -31.38 -20.79 -47.58
CA ASP A 22 -32.31 -19.71 -47.86
C ASP A 22 -32.38 -18.69 -46.69
N MET A 23 -33.04 -17.56 -46.94
CA MET A 23 -33.13 -16.48 -45.95
C MET A 23 -33.99 -16.85 -44.73
N LEU A 24 -34.97 -17.76 -44.88
CA LEU A 24 -35.79 -18.25 -43.78
C LEU A 24 -35.01 -19.25 -42.93
N GLU A 25 -34.22 -20.13 -43.55
CA GLU A 25 -33.30 -21.03 -42.85
C GLU A 25 -32.19 -20.27 -42.12
N PHE A 26 -31.65 -19.21 -42.74
CA PHE A 26 -30.67 -18.34 -42.10
C PHE A 26 -31.26 -17.61 -40.89
N VAL A 27 -32.46 -17.05 -41.02
CA VAL A 27 -33.17 -16.38 -39.91
C VAL A 27 -33.51 -17.39 -38.82
N GLN A 28 -33.99 -18.58 -39.17
CA GLN A 28 -34.33 -19.63 -38.21
C GLN A 28 -33.09 -20.19 -37.51
N ALA A 29 -31.96 -20.31 -38.21
CA ALA A 29 -30.69 -20.68 -37.63
C ALA A 29 -30.19 -19.60 -36.68
N ILE A 30 -30.29 -18.31 -37.03
CA ILE A 30 -29.96 -17.20 -36.12
C ILE A 30 -30.88 -17.21 -34.90
N GLU A 31 -32.20 -17.31 -35.08
CA GLU A 31 -33.17 -17.34 -33.97
C GLU A 31 -32.99 -18.55 -33.04
N GLN A 32 -32.57 -19.71 -33.57
CA GLN A 32 -32.21 -20.88 -32.76
C GLN A 32 -30.84 -20.73 -32.10
N HIS A 33 -29.91 -20.01 -32.72
CA HIS A 33 -28.56 -19.77 -32.20
C HIS A 33 -28.49 -18.58 -31.23
N ASP A 34 -29.52 -17.73 -31.18
CA ASP A 34 -29.70 -16.63 -30.24
C ASP A 34 -29.86 -17.12 -28.79
N GLY A 35 -30.12 -18.43 -28.60
CA GLY A 35 -30.11 -19.10 -27.30
C GLY A 35 -28.72 -19.53 -26.79
N LEU A 36 -27.65 -19.32 -27.56
CA LEU A 36 -26.26 -19.63 -27.18
C LEU A 36 -25.38 -18.40 -26.95
N VAL A 37 -25.96 -17.19 -27.01
CA VAL A 37 -25.37 -16.08 -26.27
C VAL A 37 -25.57 -16.43 -24.80
N GLU A 38 -24.57 -17.09 -24.20
CA GLU A 38 -24.53 -17.25 -22.75
C GLU A 38 -24.91 -15.90 -22.13
N PRO A 39 -25.90 -15.84 -21.22
CA PRO A 39 -26.27 -14.58 -20.60
C PRO A 39 -25.00 -13.98 -20.05
N VAL A 40 -24.67 -12.80 -20.59
CA VAL A 40 -23.61 -11.89 -20.20
C VAL A 40 -22.84 -12.44 -19.01
N VAL A 41 -21.70 -13.07 -19.35
CA VAL A 41 -20.54 -13.30 -18.48
C VAL A 41 -20.67 -12.39 -17.27
N LYS A 42 -20.82 -12.95 -16.05
CA LYS A 42 -20.93 -12.19 -14.78
C LYS A 42 -20.22 -10.86 -14.95
N PRO A 43 -20.90 -9.70 -14.72
CA PRO A 43 -20.35 -8.41 -15.08
C PRO A 43 -18.89 -8.41 -14.65
N PRO A 44 -17.94 -8.21 -15.60
CA PRO A 44 -16.53 -8.29 -15.29
C PRO A 44 -16.34 -7.44 -14.06
N LYS A 45 -15.69 -7.99 -13.00
CA LYS A 45 -15.50 -7.27 -11.72
C LYS A 45 -15.17 -5.83 -12.07
N THR A 46 -16.08 -4.91 -11.75
CA THR A 46 -15.98 -3.52 -12.18
C THR A 46 -14.72 -2.99 -11.52
N PHE A 47 -13.69 -2.79 -12.35
CA PHE A 47 -12.48 -2.15 -11.92
C PHE A 47 -12.78 -0.65 -11.94
N PRO A 48 -12.50 0.09 -10.86
CA PRO A 48 -11.87 -0.33 -9.62
C PRO A 48 -12.90 -0.81 -8.59
N THR A 49 -12.53 -1.76 -7.73
CA THR A 49 -13.37 -2.08 -6.56
C THR A 49 -13.39 -0.90 -5.57
N PRO A 50 -14.39 -0.78 -4.67
CA PRO A 50 -14.44 0.33 -3.71
C PRO A 50 -13.16 0.47 -2.86
N MET A 51 -12.56 -0.67 -2.47
CA MET A 51 -11.29 -0.68 -1.74
C MET A 51 -10.12 -0.23 -2.61
N GLN A 52 -10.11 -0.58 -3.90
CA GLN A 52 -9.10 -0.10 -4.84
C GLN A 52 -9.25 1.41 -5.07
N LYS A 53 -10.48 1.91 -5.24
CA LYS A 53 -10.79 3.35 -5.36
C LYS A 53 -10.24 4.11 -4.14
N SER A 54 -10.56 3.63 -2.94
CA SER A 54 -10.05 4.23 -1.69
C SER A 54 -8.52 4.23 -1.64
N MET A 55 -7.84 3.10 -1.88
CA MET A 55 -6.38 3.02 -1.83
C MET A 55 -5.65 3.87 -2.89
N MET A 56 -6.34 4.27 -3.96
CA MET A 56 -5.81 5.18 -4.97
C MET A 56 -5.95 6.65 -4.58
N SER A 57 -6.70 7.00 -3.53
CA SER A 57 -6.96 8.39 -3.17
C SER A 57 -5.71 9.14 -2.69
N LYS A 58 -5.79 10.48 -2.69
CA LYS A 58 -4.73 11.38 -2.20
C LYS A 58 -4.47 11.16 -0.71
N ARG A 59 -5.53 11.11 0.12
CA ARG A 59 -5.46 10.80 1.56
C ARG A 59 -4.72 9.48 1.85
N TRP A 60 -4.91 8.45 1.01
CA TRP A 60 -4.16 7.20 1.15
C TRP A 60 -2.67 7.35 0.87
N ASN A 61 -2.32 8.11 -0.16
CA ASN A 61 -0.95 8.40 -0.53
C ASN A 61 -0.21 9.20 0.54
N ASP A 62 -0.87 10.22 1.08
CA ASP A 62 -0.21 11.25 1.88
C ASP A 62 -0.26 10.93 3.39
N VAL A 63 -1.28 10.18 3.84
CA VAL A 63 -1.47 9.87 5.27
C VAL A 63 -1.26 8.39 5.55
N PHE A 64 -2.05 7.52 4.92
CA PHE A 64 -2.11 6.11 5.32
C PHE A 64 -0.84 5.33 4.97
N TRP A 65 -0.29 5.48 3.76
CA TRP A 65 0.93 4.77 3.38
C TRP A 65 2.13 5.12 4.26
N PRO A 66 2.45 6.41 4.52
CA PRO A 66 3.49 6.79 5.47
C PRO A 66 3.26 6.22 6.88
N LEU A 67 2.02 6.28 7.39
CA LEU A 67 1.68 5.71 8.70
C LEU A 67 1.88 4.19 8.76
N ILE A 68 1.50 3.46 7.70
CA ILE A 68 1.71 2.01 7.62
C ILE A 68 3.20 1.67 7.59
N HIS A 69 3.99 2.39 6.79
CA HIS A 69 5.44 2.20 6.71
C HIS A 69 6.12 2.52 8.05
N ALA A 70 5.79 3.67 8.64
CA ALA A 70 6.28 4.08 9.94
C ALA A 70 5.87 3.08 11.04
N GLY A 71 4.63 2.60 11.01
CA GLY A 71 4.11 1.62 11.97
C GLY A 71 4.89 0.31 11.94
N PHE A 72 5.10 -0.28 10.77
CA PHE A 72 5.92 -1.50 10.68
C PHE A 72 7.40 -1.26 10.98
N GLY A 73 7.95 -0.10 10.60
CA GLY A 73 9.33 0.29 10.92
C GLY A 73 9.55 0.44 12.42
N LEU A 74 8.66 1.16 13.11
CA LEU A 74 8.64 1.31 14.57
C LEU A 74 8.52 -0.06 15.25
N LEU A 75 7.58 -0.89 14.79
CA LEU A 75 7.35 -2.22 15.35
C LEU A 75 8.61 -3.09 15.22
N LEU A 76 9.32 -3.03 14.09
CA LEU A 76 10.59 -3.73 13.87
C LEU A 76 11.65 -3.27 14.88
N VAL A 77 11.82 -1.96 15.06
CA VAL A 77 12.76 -1.39 16.03
C VAL A 77 12.42 -1.82 17.46
N LEU A 78 11.13 -1.78 17.85
CA LEU A 78 10.68 -2.20 19.18
C LEU A 78 10.97 -3.68 19.44
N LEU A 79 10.74 -4.56 18.46
CA LEU A 79 11.06 -5.98 18.58
C LEU A 79 12.57 -6.24 18.68
N LEU A 80 13.40 -5.50 17.93
CA LEU A 80 14.85 -5.60 18.03
C LEU A 80 15.35 -5.13 19.39
N VAL A 81 14.86 -4.00 19.90
CA VAL A 81 15.17 -3.50 21.26
C VAL A 81 14.76 -4.54 22.30
N ASN A 82 13.58 -5.14 22.14
CA ASN A 82 13.09 -6.16 23.06
C ASN A 82 14.01 -7.39 23.14
N GLY A 83 14.46 -7.93 22.01
CA GLY A 83 15.35 -9.09 21.98
C GLY A 83 16.82 -8.78 22.29
N LEU A 84 17.34 -7.63 21.83
CA LEU A 84 18.76 -7.29 21.98
C LEU A 84 19.10 -6.65 23.32
N ILE A 85 18.23 -5.77 23.83
CA ILE A 85 18.45 -5.00 25.06
C ILE A 85 17.74 -5.66 26.25
N GLY A 86 16.53 -6.18 26.04
CA GLY A 86 15.73 -6.77 27.12
C GLY A 86 15.30 -5.70 28.13
N PRO A 87 14.26 -4.89 27.82
CA PRO A 87 13.91 -3.73 28.63
C PRO A 87 13.37 -4.09 30.03
N VAL A 88 12.93 -5.33 30.23
CA VAL A 88 12.33 -5.77 31.49
C VAL A 88 13.42 -6.13 32.50
N ASN A 89 13.24 -5.70 33.74
CA ASN A 89 14.11 -6.10 34.85
C ASN A 89 13.63 -7.46 35.40
N GLY A 90 14.49 -8.47 35.34
CA GLY A 90 14.26 -9.82 35.87
C GLY A 90 15.04 -10.13 37.16
N GLU A 91 15.58 -9.11 37.83
CA GLU A 91 16.28 -9.28 39.11
C GLU A 91 15.39 -9.97 40.16
N GLY A 92 15.97 -10.94 40.89
CA GLY A 92 15.26 -11.76 41.87
C GLY A 92 14.36 -12.85 41.27
N GLY A 93 14.14 -12.87 39.95
CA GLY A 93 13.49 -13.97 39.25
C GLY A 93 14.38 -15.23 39.25
N ASN A 94 13.76 -16.40 39.30
CA ASN A 94 14.49 -17.68 39.29
C ASN A 94 15.01 -17.99 37.88
N VAL A 95 16.33 -18.04 37.72
CA VAL A 95 16.99 -18.37 36.44
C VAL A 95 18.09 -19.39 36.67
N ALA A 96 18.50 -20.10 35.60
CA ALA A 96 19.70 -20.91 35.65
C ALA A 96 20.93 -19.99 35.71
N LEU A 97 21.82 -20.25 36.67
CA LEU A 97 23.05 -19.49 36.84
C LEU A 97 23.97 -19.68 35.64
N GLU A 98 24.26 -18.58 34.97
CA GLU A 98 25.28 -18.46 33.92
C GLU A 98 26.23 -17.37 34.37
N MET A 99 27.44 -17.75 34.73
CA MET A 99 28.39 -16.82 35.35
C MET A 99 29.15 -16.04 34.29
N THR A 100 29.27 -14.74 34.45
CA THR A 100 30.16 -13.95 33.58
C THR A 100 31.62 -14.43 33.69
N ASP A 101 32.37 -14.39 32.58
CA ASP A 101 33.81 -14.70 32.56
C ASP A 101 34.57 -13.94 33.66
N ALA A 102 34.22 -12.67 33.86
CA ALA A 102 34.82 -11.84 34.90
C ALA A 102 34.57 -12.37 36.32
N HIS A 103 33.39 -12.94 36.60
CA HIS A 103 33.12 -13.57 37.89
C HIS A 103 33.98 -14.83 38.06
N VAL A 104 33.99 -15.69 37.04
CA VAL A 104 34.74 -16.95 37.06
C VAL A 104 36.24 -16.70 37.26
N ASP A 105 36.81 -15.71 36.56
CA ASP A 105 38.23 -15.35 36.65
C ASP A 105 38.64 -14.79 38.02
N ASN A 106 37.75 -14.04 38.68
CA ASN A 106 38.07 -13.38 39.95
C ASN A 106 37.70 -14.21 41.19
N PHE A 107 36.62 -14.99 41.13
CA PHE A 107 36.02 -15.66 42.29
C PHE A 107 35.89 -17.18 42.15
N GLY A 108 36.13 -17.73 40.95
CA GLY A 108 36.03 -19.16 40.66
C GLY A 108 34.63 -19.59 40.18
N PRO A 109 34.44 -20.90 39.91
CA PRO A 109 33.24 -21.44 39.26
C PRO A 109 32.07 -21.67 40.23
N SER A 110 31.90 -20.80 41.21
CA SER A 110 30.83 -20.88 42.20
C SER A 110 30.39 -19.49 42.64
N TYR A 111 29.11 -19.35 42.96
CA TYR A 111 28.54 -18.13 43.51
C TYR A 111 28.00 -18.39 44.90
N TYR A 112 28.49 -17.65 45.90
CA TYR A 112 27.95 -17.68 47.26
C TYR A 112 27.00 -16.50 47.45
N ASP A 113 25.72 -16.79 47.70
CA ASP A 113 24.74 -15.75 48.01
C ASP A 113 24.76 -15.44 49.52
N GLY A 114 25.19 -14.23 49.86
CA GLY A 114 25.25 -13.76 51.24
C GLY A 114 23.88 -13.56 51.90
N ALA A 115 22.79 -13.44 51.12
CA ALA A 115 21.45 -13.25 51.63
C ALA A 115 20.80 -14.59 52.06
N THR A 116 20.94 -15.63 51.25
CA THR A 116 20.38 -16.97 51.51
C THR A 116 21.36 -17.88 52.25
N GLY A 117 22.67 -17.63 52.15
CA GLY A 117 23.72 -18.48 52.70
C GLY A 117 23.98 -19.75 51.87
N GLU A 118 23.43 -19.82 50.66
CA GLU A 118 23.59 -20.95 49.74
C GLU A 118 24.74 -20.71 48.75
N THR A 119 25.30 -21.80 48.22
CA THR A 119 26.29 -21.74 47.13
C THR A 119 25.69 -22.39 45.90
N TYR A 120 25.69 -21.64 44.81
CA TYR A 120 25.18 -22.05 43.51
C TYR A 120 26.34 -22.33 42.56
N LEU A 121 26.19 -23.37 41.75
CA LEU A 121 27.08 -23.73 40.65
C LEU A 121 26.42 -23.38 39.31
N GLU A 122 27.21 -23.38 38.25
CA GLU A 122 26.73 -23.17 36.89
C GLU A 122 25.56 -24.12 36.55
N GLY A 123 24.45 -23.57 36.07
CA GLY A 123 23.21 -24.29 35.77
C GLY A 123 22.24 -24.47 36.94
N ASP A 124 22.62 -24.13 38.18
CA ASP A 124 21.70 -24.16 39.32
C ASP A 124 20.64 -23.05 39.20
N ILE A 125 19.42 -23.34 39.65
CA ILE A 125 18.34 -22.37 39.69
C ILE A 125 18.50 -21.50 40.94
N TYR A 126 18.63 -20.20 40.75
CA TYR A 126 18.84 -19.24 41.85
C TYR A 126 18.12 -17.91 41.55
N PRO A 127 17.87 -17.06 42.57
CA PRO A 127 17.31 -15.74 42.37
C PRO A 127 18.35 -14.83 41.68
N CYS A 128 18.02 -14.37 40.48
CA CYS A 128 18.96 -13.68 39.59
C CYS A 128 19.58 -12.45 40.24
N ALA A 129 20.91 -12.36 40.21
CA ALA A 129 21.67 -11.20 40.65
C ALA A 129 22.51 -10.62 39.50
N PRO A 130 22.34 -9.34 39.13
CA PRO A 130 22.93 -8.77 37.92
C PRO A 130 24.46 -8.63 37.95
N SER A 131 25.08 -8.77 39.13
CA SER A 131 26.53 -8.72 39.33
C SER A 131 27.26 -9.98 38.87
N VAL A 132 26.57 -11.12 38.85
CA VAL A 132 27.17 -12.43 38.54
C VAL A 132 26.59 -13.05 37.27
N GLN A 133 25.31 -12.78 36.99
CA GLN A 133 24.61 -13.34 35.84
C GLN A 133 25.05 -12.71 34.52
N GLU A 134 25.33 -13.56 33.53
CA GLU A 134 25.46 -13.13 32.15
C GLU A 134 24.14 -12.54 31.62
N GLY A 135 24.21 -11.38 30.97
CA GLY A 135 23.00 -10.65 30.55
C GLY A 135 22.32 -9.83 31.64
N LYS A 136 22.92 -9.72 32.85
CA LYS A 136 22.51 -8.78 33.92
C LYS A 136 21.03 -8.86 34.31
N CYS A 137 20.45 -10.07 34.32
CA CYS A 137 19.04 -10.29 34.66
C CYS A 137 18.05 -9.49 33.79
N ARG A 138 18.40 -9.17 32.54
CA ARG A 138 17.50 -8.53 31.60
C ARG A 138 16.56 -9.56 30.97
N ASN A 139 15.29 -9.20 30.85
CA ASN A 139 14.27 -10.02 30.21
C ASN A 139 13.71 -9.35 28.95
N SER A 140 13.41 -10.17 27.95
CA SER A 140 12.60 -9.79 26.79
C SER A 140 11.12 -10.07 27.07
N LEU A 141 10.24 -9.19 26.58
CA LEU A 141 8.80 -9.43 26.57
C LEU A 141 8.45 -10.49 25.54
N THR A 142 7.73 -11.51 25.99
CA THR A 142 7.41 -12.70 25.20
C THR A 142 5.97 -13.10 25.46
N PRO A 143 4.98 -12.45 24.82
CA PRO A 143 3.56 -12.59 25.18
C PRO A 143 3.01 -13.99 24.91
N LEU A 144 3.57 -14.72 23.94
CA LEU A 144 3.10 -16.06 23.60
C LEU A 144 3.89 -17.14 24.34
N SER A 145 5.21 -17.01 24.37
CA SER A 145 6.11 -18.05 24.89
C SER A 145 6.48 -17.88 26.36
N GLY A 146 6.36 -16.67 26.91
CA GLY A 146 6.86 -16.33 28.23
C GLY A 146 6.07 -16.87 29.40
N THR A 147 6.75 -16.93 30.54
CA THR A 147 6.17 -17.23 31.84
C THR A 147 5.83 -15.93 32.56
N SER A 148 4.75 -15.94 33.36
CA SER A 148 4.31 -14.78 34.15
C SER A 148 4.77 -14.94 35.59
N ASP A 149 5.35 -13.89 36.17
CA ASP A 149 5.79 -13.84 37.57
C ASP A 149 4.61 -13.56 38.53
N GLY A 150 3.48 -14.25 38.36
CA GLY A 150 2.27 -14.11 39.19
C GLY A 150 1.02 -13.62 38.45
N ASP A 151 -0.06 -13.39 39.22
CA ASP A 151 -1.41 -13.03 38.75
C ASP A 151 -1.45 -11.64 38.07
N GLY A 152 -1.13 -11.59 36.78
CA GLY A 152 -1.31 -10.42 35.91
C GLY A 152 -0.03 -9.76 35.36
N GLY A 153 1.15 -10.36 35.60
CA GLY A 153 2.42 -9.86 35.06
C GLY A 153 2.54 -10.01 33.54
N LEU A 154 3.35 -9.14 32.91
CA LEU A 154 3.74 -9.32 31.51
C LEU A 154 4.61 -10.56 31.39
N LYS A 155 4.25 -11.47 30.47
CA LYS A 155 5.03 -12.67 30.20
C LYS A 155 6.41 -12.28 29.67
N SER A 156 7.45 -12.77 30.32
CA SER A 156 8.83 -12.46 29.97
C SER A 156 9.72 -13.68 30.13
N MET A 157 10.88 -13.64 29.48
CA MET A 157 11.93 -14.65 29.56
C MET A 157 13.30 -13.96 29.50
N PRO A 158 14.40 -14.63 29.91
CA PRO A 158 15.75 -14.08 29.79
C PRO A 158 16.01 -13.49 28.41
N LYS A 159 16.69 -12.36 28.32
CA LYS A 159 16.87 -11.61 27.07
C LYS A 159 17.37 -12.47 25.91
N ASP A 160 16.49 -12.78 24.95
CA ASP A 160 16.82 -13.47 23.71
C ASP A 160 15.72 -13.28 22.64
N PHE A 161 15.94 -13.79 21.43
CA PHE A 161 14.93 -13.93 20.39
C PHE A 161 14.18 -15.25 20.53
N TYR A 162 12.97 -15.17 21.07
CA TYR A 162 12.05 -16.29 21.18
C TYR A 162 11.15 -16.41 19.93
N PRO A 163 10.41 -17.53 19.77
CA PRO A 163 9.54 -17.74 18.62
C PRO A 163 8.54 -16.61 18.36
N ASP A 164 8.05 -15.94 19.40
CA ASP A 164 7.19 -14.76 19.26
C ASP A 164 7.93 -13.56 18.67
N ALA A 165 9.18 -13.32 19.06
CA ALA A 165 10.02 -12.29 18.46
C ALA A 165 10.29 -12.59 16.97
N TYR A 166 10.58 -13.84 16.59
CA TYR A 166 10.77 -14.22 15.19
C TYR A 166 9.49 -14.08 14.36
N LEU A 167 8.34 -14.50 14.90
CA LEU A 167 7.06 -14.31 14.23
C LEU A 167 6.73 -12.82 14.06
N GLY A 168 6.95 -12.03 15.11
CA GLY A 168 6.79 -10.58 15.07
C GLY A 168 7.65 -9.95 13.98
N LEU A 169 8.97 -10.21 13.99
CA LEU A 169 9.91 -9.69 13.00
C LEU A 169 9.55 -10.12 11.58
N GLY A 170 9.15 -11.39 11.41
CA GLY A 170 8.70 -11.90 10.11
C GLY A 170 7.49 -11.14 9.59
N VAL A 171 6.48 -10.90 10.43
CA VAL A 171 5.30 -10.10 10.08
C VAL A 171 5.66 -8.66 9.78
N SER A 172 6.58 -8.03 10.52
CA SER A 172 7.00 -6.65 10.27
C SER A 172 7.72 -6.50 8.93
N ILE A 173 8.66 -7.40 8.63
CA ILE A 173 9.44 -7.36 7.40
C ILE A 173 8.55 -7.66 6.19
N ILE A 174 7.73 -8.71 6.27
CA ILE A 174 6.79 -9.03 5.20
C ILE A 174 5.77 -7.89 5.04
N GLY A 175 5.28 -7.33 6.14
CA GLY A 175 4.39 -6.19 6.17
C GLY A 175 4.95 -4.98 5.43
N LEU A 176 6.21 -4.59 5.73
CA LEU A 176 6.92 -3.52 5.02
C LEU A 176 7.09 -3.80 3.54
N LEU A 177 7.53 -5.01 3.18
CA LEU A 177 7.75 -5.34 1.77
C LEU A 177 6.44 -5.33 0.97
N VAL A 178 5.37 -5.87 1.55
CA VAL A 178 4.05 -5.89 0.92
C VAL A 178 3.48 -4.48 0.83
N SER A 179 3.57 -3.67 1.88
CA SER A 179 3.06 -2.28 1.86
C SER A 179 3.82 -1.42 0.86
N LEU A 180 5.17 -1.47 0.84
CA LEU A 180 5.99 -0.76 -0.14
C LEU A 180 5.66 -1.18 -1.58
N THR A 181 5.52 -2.49 -1.83
CA THR A 181 5.16 -2.99 -3.16
C THR A 181 3.76 -2.51 -3.57
N MET A 182 2.82 -2.51 -2.62
CA MET A 182 1.47 -2.06 -2.87
C MET A 182 1.43 -0.56 -3.20
N HIS A 183 2.10 0.25 -2.39
CA HIS A 183 2.17 1.71 -2.55
C HIS A 183 2.85 2.14 -3.84
N TYR A 184 4.03 1.58 -4.17
CA TYR A 184 4.86 2.09 -5.26
C TYR A 184 4.71 1.33 -6.59
N VAL A 185 4.16 0.11 -6.58
CA VAL A 185 4.04 -0.70 -7.80
C VAL A 185 2.58 -0.94 -8.17
N ILE A 186 1.77 -1.43 -7.24
CA ILE A 186 0.41 -1.88 -7.55
C ILE A 186 -0.56 -0.70 -7.68
N VAL A 187 -0.61 0.20 -6.69
CA VAL A 187 -1.52 1.36 -6.67
C VAL A 187 -1.29 2.29 -7.88
N PRO A 188 -0.05 2.65 -8.25
CA PRO A 188 0.19 3.45 -9.46
C PRO A 188 -0.24 2.71 -10.73
N GLY A 189 -0.07 1.38 -10.76
CA GLY A 189 -0.59 0.54 -11.84
C GLY A 189 -2.11 0.58 -11.96
N TRP A 190 -2.84 0.69 -10.84
CA TRP A 190 -4.28 0.88 -10.85
C TRP A 190 -4.68 2.27 -11.34
N ARG A 191 -3.99 3.33 -10.89
CA ARG A 191 -4.22 4.70 -11.36
C ARG A 191 -4.04 4.83 -12.88
N LYS A 192 -2.99 4.22 -13.45
CA LYS A 192 -2.77 4.18 -14.90
C LYS A 192 -3.92 3.48 -15.65
N ARG A 193 -4.37 2.34 -15.14
CA ARG A 193 -5.50 1.60 -15.74
C ARG A 193 -6.81 2.39 -15.70
N MET A 194 -7.05 3.12 -14.61
CA MET A 194 -8.21 4.02 -14.51
C MET A 194 -8.17 5.10 -15.57
N LYS A 195 -7.03 5.79 -15.73
CA LYS A 195 -6.86 6.81 -16.77
C LYS A 195 -7.11 6.25 -18.17
N THR A 196 -6.59 5.06 -18.48
CA THR A 196 -6.83 4.43 -19.80
C THR A 196 -8.28 4.02 -20.03
N MET A 197 -9.01 3.61 -18.99
CA MET A 197 -10.42 3.26 -19.14
C MET A 197 -11.27 4.50 -19.37
N LYS A 198 -11.01 5.59 -18.63
CA LYS A 198 -11.69 6.88 -18.84
C LYS A 198 -11.46 7.43 -20.24
N GLN A 199 -10.23 7.36 -20.75
CA GLN A 199 -9.91 7.77 -22.13
C GLN A 199 -10.63 6.92 -23.18
N LEU A 200 -10.69 5.60 -23.01
CA LEU A 200 -11.41 4.73 -23.94
C LEU A 200 -12.93 4.96 -23.94
N GLU A 201 -13.50 5.31 -22.79
CA GLU A 201 -14.92 5.67 -22.66
C GLU A 201 -15.21 6.99 -23.39
N GLN A 202 -14.37 8.00 -23.18
CA GLN A 202 -14.43 9.28 -23.90
C GLN A 202 -14.28 9.10 -25.42
N ASP A 203 -13.27 8.35 -25.87
CA ASP A 203 -13.05 8.05 -27.30
C ASP A 203 -14.24 7.30 -27.92
N HIS A 204 -14.91 6.43 -27.16
CA HIS A 204 -16.08 5.68 -27.62
C HIS A 204 -17.33 6.57 -27.72
N GLU A 205 -17.55 7.45 -26.75
CA GLU A 205 -18.64 8.44 -26.78
C GLU A 205 -18.47 9.40 -27.97
N GLU A 206 -17.26 9.92 -28.20
CA GLU A 206 -16.96 10.77 -29.36
C GLU A 206 -17.21 10.04 -30.68
N ALA A 207 -16.72 8.80 -30.83
CA ALA A 207 -16.94 8.01 -32.05
C ALA A 207 -18.41 7.62 -32.28
N SER A 208 -19.17 7.38 -31.20
CA SER A 208 -20.61 7.11 -31.27
C SER A 208 -21.37 8.37 -31.69
N SER A 209 -20.93 9.55 -31.26
CA SER A 209 -21.51 10.84 -31.68
C SER A 209 -21.22 11.18 -33.15
N GLU A 210 -20.12 10.66 -33.71
CA GLU A 210 -19.71 10.93 -35.10
C GLU A 210 -20.31 9.95 -36.14
N SER A 211 -20.90 8.83 -35.68
CA SER A 211 -21.35 7.73 -36.56
C SER A 211 -22.86 7.41 -36.54
N GLY A 212 -23.68 8.18 -35.83
CA GLY A 212 -25.14 8.00 -35.73
C GLY A 212 -25.93 9.22 -36.19
N ASP A 213 -26.75 9.02 -37.22
CA ASP A 213 -27.71 9.95 -37.83
C ASP A 213 -28.69 10.58 -36.82
N GLU A 214 -29.24 11.74 -37.24
CA GLU A 214 -30.39 12.44 -36.65
C GLU A 214 -31.62 11.54 -36.47
N ASP A 215 -31.68 10.74 -35.40
CA ASP A 215 -32.94 10.16 -34.92
C ASP A 215 -33.14 10.56 -33.45
N GLU A 216 -33.96 11.59 -33.28
CA GLU A 216 -34.58 11.98 -32.02
C GLU A 216 -35.38 10.80 -31.47
N ASP A 217 -34.88 10.14 -30.43
CA ASP A 217 -35.74 9.39 -29.50
C ASP A 217 -35.22 9.55 -28.06
N ASP A 218 -36.12 10.11 -27.27
CA ASP A 218 -36.12 10.46 -25.85
C ASP A 218 -36.05 9.18 -24.99
N ASP A 219 -35.00 8.98 -24.18
CA ASP A 219 -35.04 8.06 -23.02
C ASP A 219 -33.87 8.33 -22.02
N ASP A 220 -34.22 8.98 -20.91
CA ASP A 220 -33.57 9.04 -19.58
C ASP A 220 -32.03 9.18 -19.52
N ASP A 221 -31.57 10.43 -19.69
CA ASP A 221 -30.35 10.92 -19.04
C ASP A 221 -30.56 10.93 -17.50
N GLU A 222 -30.34 9.79 -16.83
CA GLU A 222 -29.79 9.86 -15.47
C GLU A 222 -28.32 10.24 -15.59
N GLU A 223 -28.11 11.54 -15.75
CA GLU A 223 -26.88 12.26 -15.44
C GLU A 223 -26.44 11.82 -14.04
N TYR A 224 -25.54 10.83 -13.96
CA TYR A 224 -24.76 10.58 -12.76
C TYR A 224 -23.73 11.70 -12.67
N ASP A 225 -24.24 12.87 -12.30
CA ASP A 225 -23.50 13.96 -11.71
C ASP A 225 -22.99 13.46 -10.34
N ASP A 226 -21.95 12.64 -10.36
CA ASP A 226 -21.13 12.30 -9.19
C ASP A 226 -19.88 13.17 -9.20
N ASP A 227 -20.09 14.48 -9.35
CA ASP A 227 -19.30 15.52 -8.69
C ASP A 227 -19.57 15.44 -7.17
N GLU A 228 -19.30 14.27 -6.56
CA GLU A 228 -18.97 14.22 -5.14
C GLU A 228 -17.48 14.58 -5.00
N GLU A 229 -17.26 15.89 -5.08
CA GLU A 229 -16.27 16.59 -4.28
C GLU A 229 -16.42 16.09 -2.83
N TYR A 230 -15.60 15.10 -2.45
CA TYR A 230 -15.52 14.64 -1.07
C TYR A 230 -14.83 15.71 -0.23
N ASP A 231 -15.60 16.73 0.11
CA ASP A 231 -15.37 17.65 1.20
C ASP A 231 -15.70 16.90 2.50
N ASP A 232 -14.71 16.16 3.02
CA ASP A 232 -14.79 15.50 4.35
C ASP A 232 -14.32 16.49 5.42
N ASP A 233 -15.03 17.62 5.51
CA ASP A 233 -15.06 18.50 6.69
C ASP A 233 -15.95 17.84 7.77
N GLU A 234 -15.47 16.75 8.37
CA GLU A 234 -15.96 16.34 9.69
C GLU A 234 -15.27 17.19 10.77
N GLU A 235 -15.89 18.33 11.10
CA GLU A 235 -15.67 19.07 12.35
C GLU A 235 -15.83 18.12 13.55
N TYR A 236 -14.71 17.63 14.08
CA TYR A 236 -14.64 17.24 15.49
C TYR A 236 -14.04 18.39 16.29
N ASP A 237 -14.95 19.07 16.99
CA ASP A 237 -14.71 19.97 18.10
C ASP A 237 -13.95 19.20 19.22
N ASP A 238 -12.63 19.36 19.28
CA ASP A 238 -11.82 19.03 20.47
C ASP A 238 -10.87 20.21 20.75
N ASP A 239 -11.42 21.18 21.47
CA ASP A 239 -10.71 22.23 22.18
C ASP A 239 -9.62 21.64 23.10
N GLU A 240 -8.36 21.57 22.66
CA GLU A 240 -7.21 21.70 23.57
C GLU A 240 -6.12 22.63 22.98
N GLU A 241 -6.17 23.86 23.49
CA GLU A 241 -5.28 25.00 23.37
C GLU A 241 -3.80 24.65 23.67
N TYR A 242 -2.93 24.75 22.66
CA TYR A 242 -1.50 25.04 22.83
C TYR A 242 -1.00 25.97 21.72
N ASP A 243 -0.86 27.26 22.06
CA ASP A 243 0.09 28.20 21.45
C ASP A 243 1.51 27.59 21.50
N ASP A 244 2.24 27.55 20.37
CA ASP A 244 3.28 28.55 20.05
C ASP A 244 3.97 28.22 18.71
N ASP A 245 4.27 29.30 17.98
CA ASP A 245 5.33 29.50 16.99
C ASP A 245 5.16 29.04 15.52
N GLU A 246 4.84 30.06 14.71
CA GLU A 246 5.17 30.34 13.32
C GLU A 246 6.40 29.59 12.75
N ASP A 247 6.19 28.81 11.68
CA ASP A 247 7.15 28.68 10.57
C ASP A 247 6.33 28.69 9.26
N GLU A 248 6.55 29.73 8.46
CA GLU A 248 5.97 29.91 7.12
C GLU A 248 6.46 28.81 6.18
N ASP A 249 5.54 28.00 5.63
CA ASP A 249 5.81 27.05 4.55
C ASP A 249 6.19 27.82 3.26
N GLU A 250 7.47 28.18 3.09
CA GLU A 250 8.03 28.80 1.88
C GLU A 250 8.25 27.81 0.70
N ASP A 251 7.78 26.55 0.81
CA ASP A 251 8.07 25.49 -0.17
C ASP A 251 6.89 25.18 -1.14
N ALA A 252 5.83 25.98 -1.15
CA ALA A 252 4.75 25.86 -2.15
C ALA A 252 5.14 26.60 -3.44
N ILE A 253 5.29 25.87 -4.55
CA ILE A 253 5.62 26.45 -5.86
C ILE A 253 4.45 27.28 -6.37
N ASP A 254 4.63 28.58 -6.46
CA ASP A 254 3.61 29.54 -6.88
C ASP A 254 3.94 30.19 -8.24
N VAL A 255 2.91 30.80 -8.83
CA VAL A 255 3.08 31.61 -10.05
C VAL A 255 3.98 32.80 -9.73
N GLY A 256 5.11 32.89 -10.42
CA GLY A 256 6.15 33.87 -10.18
C GLY A 256 7.45 33.29 -9.63
N ASP A 257 7.52 32.00 -9.33
CA ASP A 257 8.74 31.31 -8.91
C ASP A 257 9.61 30.91 -10.11
N ASP A 258 10.91 30.71 -9.88
CA ASP A 258 11.88 30.28 -10.89
C ASP A 258 11.91 28.73 -10.94
N ALA A 259 11.68 28.16 -12.12
CA ALA A 259 11.58 26.73 -12.31
C ALA A 259 12.06 26.28 -13.70
N GLY A 260 12.48 25.03 -13.80
CA GLY A 260 12.82 24.36 -15.05
C GLY A 260 11.77 23.35 -15.50
N VAL A 261 11.60 23.17 -16.80
CA VAL A 261 10.71 22.17 -17.41
C VAL A 261 11.40 21.44 -18.57
N VAL A 262 11.07 20.16 -18.77
CA VAL A 262 11.65 19.34 -19.85
C VAL A 262 10.63 19.15 -20.96
N VAL A 263 10.91 19.71 -22.14
CA VAL A 263 10.06 19.58 -23.33
C VAL A 263 10.87 18.92 -24.44
N ASP A 264 10.35 17.82 -25.00
CA ASP A 264 11.00 17.05 -26.08
C ASP A 264 12.44 16.57 -25.78
N GLY A 265 12.79 16.46 -24.49
CA GLY A 265 14.11 16.05 -24.01
C GLY A 265 15.15 17.18 -23.94
N GLU A 266 14.72 18.43 -24.08
CA GLU A 266 15.51 19.64 -23.82
C GLU A 266 15.00 20.34 -22.55
N GLU A 267 15.92 20.85 -21.74
CA GLU A 267 15.65 21.56 -20.48
C GLU A 267 15.55 23.06 -20.74
N TYR A 268 14.45 23.67 -20.31
CA TYR A 268 14.19 25.11 -20.39
C TYR A 268 14.02 25.67 -18.98
N TYR A 269 14.50 26.89 -18.74
CA TYR A 269 14.55 27.53 -17.43
C TYR A 269 13.90 28.91 -17.48
N GLY A 270 13.08 29.23 -16.49
CA GLY A 270 12.35 30.48 -16.52
C GLY A 270 11.39 30.67 -15.35
N LYS A 271 10.61 31.74 -15.43
CA LYS A 271 9.62 32.08 -14.40
C LYS A 271 8.26 31.47 -14.71
N ILE A 272 7.63 30.85 -13.72
CA ILE A 272 6.29 30.27 -13.87
C ILE A 272 5.26 31.38 -14.07
N ILE A 273 4.51 31.32 -15.18
CA ILE A 273 3.48 32.31 -15.50
C ILE A 273 2.06 31.75 -15.40
N ALA A 274 1.88 30.44 -15.55
CA ALA A 274 0.57 29.80 -15.43
C ALA A 274 0.68 28.30 -15.12
N PHE A 275 -0.28 27.82 -14.33
CA PHE A 275 -0.58 26.41 -14.17
C PHE A 275 -1.90 26.09 -14.87
N ASP A 276 -1.93 24.96 -15.57
CA ASP A 276 -3.14 24.37 -16.12
C ASP A 276 -3.33 23.00 -15.46
N ASP A 277 -4.10 22.99 -14.37
CA ASP A 277 -4.38 21.79 -13.57
C ASP A 277 -5.28 20.78 -14.31
N GLU A 278 -6.02 21.21 -15.33
CA GLU A 278 -6.89 20.36 -16.14
C GLU A 278 -6.05 19.50 -17.09
N ASN A 279 -5.05 20.12 -17.74
CA ASN A 279 -4.13 19.45 -18.64
C ASN A 279 -2.87 18.91 -17.94
N GLY A 280 -2.63 19.27 -16.68
CA GLY A 280 -1.44 18.87 -15.90
C GLY A 280 -0.15 19.49 -16.45
N THR A 281 -0.23 20.70 -17.00
CA THR A 281 0.89 21.38 -17.65
C THR A 281 1.24 22.69 -16.93
N VAL A 282 2.50 23.09 -17.02
CA VAL A 282 3.01 24.36 -16.52
C VAL A 282 3.60 25.16 -17.66
N THR A 283 3.35 26.46 -17.67
CA THR A 283 3.95 27.39 -18.65
C THR A 283 4.94 28.31 -17.95
N ILE A 284 6.16 28.36 -18.49
CA ILE A 284 7.25 29.22 -18.02
C ILE A 284 7.65 30.24 -19.10
N GLU A 285 8.10 31.41 -18.68
CA GLU A 285 8.77 32.40 -19.56
C GLU A 285 10.28 32.13 -19.52
N ASP A 286 10.85 31.66 -20.63
CA ASP A 286 12.27 31.27 -20.71
C ASP A 286 13.21 32.46 -20.50
N ASP A 287 14.21 32.31 -19.65
CA ASP A 287 15.15 33.38 -19.28
C ASP A 287 16.13 33.74 -20.41
N GLU A 288 16.41 32.81 -21.33
CA GLU A 288 17.34 33.04 -22.44
C GLU A 288 16.67 33.70 -23.65
N THR A 289 15.43 33.31 -23.98
CA THR A 289 14.71 33.78 -25.18
C THR A 289 13.55 34.72 -24.88
N GLY A 290 12.96 34.67 -23.68
CA GLY A 290 11.74 35.36 -23.31
C GLY A 290 10.49 34.80 -23.98
N ASP A 291 10.55 33.56 -24.48
CA ASP A 291 9.41 32.87 -25.09
C ASP A 291 8.64 32.06 -24.03
N GLU A 292 7.33 31.91 -24.23
CA GLU A 292 6.47 31.08 -23.38
C GLU A 292 6.62 29.60 -23.78
N ILE A 293 7.07 28.77 -22.84
CA ILE A 293 7.29 27.33 -23.02
C ILE A 293 6.35 26.56 -22.09
N THR A 294 5.53 25.67 -22.65
CA THR A 294 4.61 24.81 -21.91
C THR A 294 5.14 23.38 -21.87
N GLY A 295 5.22 22.79 -20.67
CA GLY A 295 5.61 21.39 -20.48
C GLY A 295 4.83 20.70 -19.37
N ASP A 296 5.03 19.39 -19.22
CA ASP A 296 4.32 18.60 -18.22
C ASP A 296 4.78 18.99 -16.81
N GLN A 297 3.82 19.20 -15.90
CA GLN A 297 4.11 19.56 -14.50
C GLN A 297 4.93 18.48 -13.79
N ASP A 298 4.75 17.21 -14.17
CA ASP A 298 5.53 16.07 -13.67
C ASP A 298 7.03 16.14 -14.01
N THR A 299 7.41 16.95 -15.00
CA THR A 299 8.80 17.18 -15.42
C THR A 299 9.39 18.45 -14.83
N MET A 300 8.60 19.22 -14.08
CA MET A 300 9.06 20.46 -13.49
C MET A 300 10.01 20.20 -12.32
N PHE A 301 10.98 21.09 -12.15
CA PHE A 301 11.87 21.07 -11.01
C PHE A 301 12.23 22.50 -10.61
N LEU A 302 12.44 22.71 -9.32
CA LEU A 302 12.91 23.96 -8.77
C LEU A 302 14.41 24.13 -9.04
N GLU A 303 14.82 25.36 -9.31
CA GLU A 303 16.25 25.74 -9.33
C GLU A 303 16.79 25.99 -7.91
#